data_AF-A0A7C9MIZ9-F1
#
_entry.id   AF-A0A7C9MIZ9-F1
#
_cell.length_a   1.000
_cell.length_b   1.000
_cell.length_c   1.000
_cell.angle_alpha   90.00
_cell.angle_beta   90.00
_cell.angle_gamma   90.00
#
_symmetry.space_group_name_H-M   'P 1'
#
loop_
_entity.id
_entity.type
_entity.pdbx_description
1 polymer ?
#
loop_
_entity_poly.entity_id
_entity_poly.type
_entity_poly.pdbx_seq_one_letter_code
_entity_poly.pdbx_strand_id
1 'polypeptide(L)'
;MTNSTTARTFLGLNAAFSLVMGVALTIAPAAAADLFFTETASWQVTVLRLLGIGLILFGADLILMVRDRFLTKGKVMAITVMDVGWVVGSAILLITAGALVTGTGKAVILVVAAFVAIFAAGQYSGARKIVPALSQASVTSRSGKLLAHVSRPVHAPRDVVWRVMNDHPGYADVADNLSKVEVVRGDGIGMQRRCYGPKGENWLETCDRYEDGHAFGFRVHTEAEDYPYPMSKLHGVWSVKASESGSVFAIDIDITPKGSALTRALFTMAAKQKFKPVLADLADAWAARMEREARAEPAPSGTRGKKS
;
A
#
# COMPACT_ATOMS: atom_id res chain seq x y z
N MET A 1 3.83 12.10 3.80
CA MET A 1 3.66 11.39 2.51
C MET A 1 3.30 12.35 1.37
N THR A 2 4.04 13.45 1.20
CA THR A 2 3.71 14.55 0.26
C THR A 2 4.16 14.31 -1.19
N ASN A 3 4.99 13.29 -1.44
CA ASN A 3 5.72 13.15 -2.70
C ASN A 3 4.96 12.40 -3.83
N SER A 4 3.75 11.90 -3.59
CA SER A 4 2.93 11.23 -4.61
C SER A 4 1.68 12.01 -5.03
N THR A 5 1.42 13.19 -4.43
CA THR A 5 0.18 13.94 -4.63
C THR A 5 -0.04 14.29 -6.10
N THR A 6 0.97 14.81 -6.79
CA THR A 6 0.86 15.14 -8.22
C THR A 6 0.49 13.93 -9.08
N ALA A 7 1.16 12.79 -8.89
CA ALA A 7 0.86 11.56 -9.65
C ALA A 7 -0.58 11.10 -9.39
N ARG A 8 -1.01 11.10 -8.13
CA ARG A 8 -2.39 10.73 -7.75
C ARG A 8 -3.44 11.67 -8.33
N THR A 9 -3.18 12.98 -8.34
CA THR A 9 -4.08 13.97 -8.94
C THR A 9 -4.27 13.71 -10.43
N PHE A 10 -3.18 13.56 -11.20
CA PHE A 10 -3.30 13.34 -12.64
C PHE A 10 -3.87 11.96 -13.00
N LEU A 11 -3.57 10.92 -12.22
CA LEU A 11 -4.24 9.62 -12.36
C LEU A 11 -5.75 9.72 -12.06
N GLY A 12 -6.14 10.48 -11.03
CA GLY A 12 -7.54 10.68 -10.68
C GLY A 12 -8.30 11.51 -11.73
N LEU A 13 -7.67 12.53 -12.30
CA LEU A 13 -8.23 13.30 -13.41
C LEU A 13 -8.38 12.43 -14.67
N ASN A 14 -7.38 11.61 -14.99
CA ASN A 14 -7.47 10.67 -16.12
C ASN A 14 -8.59 9.65 -15.92
N ALA A 15 -8.72 9.13 -14.70
CA ALA A 15 -9.80 8.21 -14.33
C ALA A 15 -11.19 8.85 -14.53
N ALA A 16 -11.39 10.07 -14.01
CA ALA A 16 -12.65 10.79 -14.15
C ALA A 16 -12.97 11.06 -15.63
N PHE A 17 -11.98 11.51 -16.40
CA PHE A 17 -12.14 11.78 -17.83
C PHE A 17 -12.51 10.50 -18.60
N SER A 18 -11.80 9.40 -18.35
CA SER A 18 -12.06 8.10 -18.98
C SER A 18 -13.44 7.56 -18.62
N LEU A 19 -13.90 7.72 -17.37
CA LEU A 19 -15.24 7.32 -16.96
C LEU A 19 -16.32 8.14 -17.67
N VAL A 20 -16.17 9.47 -17.74
CA VAL A 20 -17.14 10.35 -18.43
C VAL A 20 -17.22 10.00 -19.91
N MET A 21 -16.08 9.89 -20.59
CA MET A 21 -16.03 9.51 -22.01
C MET A 21 -16.56 8.10 -22.24
N GLY A 22 -16.22 7.17 -21.34
CA GLY A 22 -16.65 5.78 -21.43
C GLY A 22 -18.16 5.62 -21.28
N VAL A 23 -18.78 6.32 -20.31
CA VAL A 23 -20.23 6.36 -20.13
C VAL A 23 -20.92 6.97 -21.34
N ALA A 24 -20.41 8.09 -21.86
CA ALA A 24 -20.96 8.75 -23.05
C ALA A 24 -20.97 7.80 -24.27
N LEU A 25 -19.84 7.15 -24.55
CA LEU A 25 -19.72 6.18 -25.67
C LEU A 25 -20.54 4.90 -25.45
N THR A 26 -20.78 4.50 -24.20
CA THR A 26 -21.60 3.31 -23.91
C THR A 26 -23.09 3.59 -24.11
N ILE A 27 -23.57 4.75 -23.64
CA ILE A 27 -24.99 5.14 -23.69
C ILE A 27 -25.39 5.62 -25.10
N ALA A 28 -24.56 6.43 -25.74
CA ALA A 28 -24.88 7.08 -27.02
C ALA A 28 -23.88 6.76 -28.15
N PRO A 29 -23.56 5.47 -28.43
CA PRO A 29 -22.56 5.12 -29.42
C PRO A 29 -22.95 5.49 -30.85
N ALA A 30 -24.24 5.48 -31.19
CA ALA A 30 -24.73 5.84 -32.52
C ALA A 30 -24.54 7.34 -32.80
N ALA A 31 -24.96 8.20 -31.87
CA ALA A 31 -24.75 9.64 -31.97
C ALA A 31 -23.25 9.99 -32.01
N ALA A 32 -22.42 9.27 -31.26
CA ALA A 32 -20.97 9.41 -31.37
C ALA A 32 -20.46 8.99 -32.76
N ALA A 33 -20.93 7.86 -33.32
CA ALA A 33 -20.53 7.42 -34.65
C ALA A 33 -20.87 8.45 -35.73
N ASP A 34 -22.09 9.00 -35.71
CA ASP A 34 -22.53 10.05 -36.63
C ASP A 34 -21.71 11.34 -36.49
N LEU A 35 -21.23 11.64 -35.28
CA LEU A 35 -20.33 12.76 -35.03
C LEU A 35 -18.92 12.50 -35.58
N PHE A 36 -18.41 11.27 -35.45
CA PHE A 36 -17.03 10.94 -35.79
C PHE A 36 -16.83 10.60 -37.26
N PHE A 37 -17.72 9.86 -37.89
CA PHE A 37 -17.50 9.26 -39.21
C PHE A 37 -18.32 9.93 -40.31
N THR A 38 -17.74 10.03 -41.51
CA THR A 38 -18.44 10.59 -42.68
C THR A 38 -19.55 9.66 -43.16
N GLU A 39 -19.34 8.36 -43.02
CA GLU A 39 -20.33 7.32 -43.29
C GLU A 39 -20.42 6.39 -42.08
N THR A 40 -21.59 6.34 -41.46
CA THR A 40 -21.84 5.51 -40.28
C THR A 40 -22.15 4.07 -40.69
N ALA A 41 -21.30 3.15 -40.24
CA ALA A 41 -21.50 1.72 -40.37
C ALA A 41 -21.85 1.07 -39.01
N SER A 42 -22.66 0.00 -39.02
CA SER A 42 -23.12 -0.68 -37.80
C SER A 42 -21.97 -1.18 -36.92
N TRP A 43 -20.85 -1.59 -37.52
CA TRP A 43 -19.68 -2.06 -36.77
C TRP A 43 -18.99 -0.92 -36.01
N GLN A 44 -19.03 0.33 -36.49
CA GLN A 44 -18.43 1.48 -35.80
C GLN A 44 -19.17 1.77 -34.48
N VAL A 45 -20.49 1.67 -34.48
CA VAL A 45 -21.33 1.81 -33.27
C VAL A 45 -20.94 0.75 -32.23
N THR A 46 -20.76 -0.50 -32.67
CA THR A 46 -20.31 -1.59 -31.79
C THR A 46 -18.91 -1.33 -31.24
N VAL A 47 -17.96 -0.92 -32.08
CA VAL A 47 -16.58 -0.60 -31.67
C VAL A 47 -16.56 0.55 -30.66
N LEU A 48 -17.30 1.63 -30.89
CA LEU A 48 -17.39 2.76 -29.96
C LEU A 48 -18.02 2.35 -28.62
N ARG A 49 -19.05 1.50 -28.62
CA ARG A 49 -19.62 0.97 -27.38
C ARG A 49 -18.61 0.12 -26.60
N LEU A 50 -17.89 -0.77 -27.28
CA LEU A 50 -16.84 -1.59 -26.66
C LEU A 50 -15.70 -0.74 -26.12
N LEU A 51 -15.30 0.30 -26.86
CA LEU A 51 -14.34 1.29 -26.40
C LEU A 51 -14.83 1.99 -25.13
N GLY A 52 -16.11 2.37 -25.09
CA GLY A 52 -16.74 2.98 -23.92
C GLY A 52 -16.67 2.10 -22.67
N ILE A 53 -17.00 0.81 -22.82
CA ILE A 53 -16.87 -0.18 -21.73
C ILE A 53 -15.42 -0.31 -21.29
N GLY A 54 -14.48 -0.38 -22.24
CA GLY A 54 -13.04 -0.45 -21.96
C GLY A 54 -12.55 0.76 -21.16
N LEU A 55 -12.97 1.98 -21.51
CA LEU A 55 -12.63 3.20 -20.80
C LEU A 55 -13.22 3.24 -19.37
N ILE A 56 -14.42 2.69 -19.16
CA ILE A 56 -15.01 2.58 -17.82
C ILE A 56 -14.15 1.65 -16.95
N LEU A 57 -13.79 0.48 -17.46
CA LEU A 57 -12.95 -0.48 -16.74
C LEU A 57 -11.57 0.10 -16.44
N PHE A 58 -10.96 0.78 -17.42
CA PHE A 58 -9.69 1.48 -17.24
C PHE A 58 -9.78 2.58 -16.17
N GLY A 59 -10.81 3.44 -16.23
CA GLY A 59 -11.02 4.48 -15.23
C GLY A 59 -11.25 3.92 -13.83
N ALA A 60 -11.97 2.80 -13.69
CA ALA A 60 -12.14 2.12 -12.41
C ALA A 60 -10.81 1.57 -11.85
N ASP A 61 -9.98 0.97 -12.70
CA ASP A 61 -8.64 0.50 -12.30
C ASP A 61 -7.74 1.65 -11.84
N LEU A 62 -7.76 2.79 -12.55
CA LEU A 62 -7.04 3.99 -12.13
C LEU A 62 -7.51 4.51 -10.77
N ILE A 63 -8.81 4.46 -10.44
CA ILE A 63 -9.32 4.82 -9.11
C ILE A 63 -8.75 3.90 -8.03
N LEU A 64 -8.70 2.59 -8.28
CA LEU A 64 -8.10 1.63 -7.35
C LEU A 64 -6.61 1.93 -7.16
N MET A 65 -5.89 2.25 -8.23
CA MET A 65 -4.49 2.61 -8.17
C MET A 65 -4.24 3.94 -7.42
N VAL A 66 -5.10 4.95 -7.60
CA VAL A 66 -5.03 6.22 -6.86
C VAL A 66 -5.22 6.02 -5.36
N ARG A 67 -5.96 4.99 -4.95
CA ARG A 67 -6.19 4.62 -3.55
C ARG A 67 -5.08 3.76 -2.96
N ASP A 68 -4.21 3.15 -3.78
CA ASP A 68 -3.10 2.33 -3.31
C ASP A 68 -2.03 3.18 -2.61
N ARG A 69 -1.79 2.95 -1.32
CA ARG A 69 -0.69 3.62 -0.57
C ARG A 69 0.69 3.29 -1.17
N PHE A 70 0.84 2.09 -1.73
CA PHE A 70 2.09 1.58 -2.28
C PHE A 70 2.21 1.85 -3.79
N LEU A 71 1.64 2.95 -4.26
CA LEU A 71 1.78 3.41 -5.65
C LEU A 71 3.27 3.53 -6.00
N THR A 72 3.74 2.72 -6.95
CA THR A 72 5.14 2.72 -7.38
C THR A 72 5.31 3.55 -8.64
N LYS A 73 6.53 4.06 -8.85
CA LYS A 73 6.93 4.72 -10.10
C LYS A 73 6.63 3.84 -11.33
N GLY A 74 6.91 2.54 -11.24
CA GLY A 74 6.68 1.60 -12.34
C GLY A 74 5.21 1.53 -12.77
N LYS A 75 4.28 1.45 -11.80
CA LYS A 75 2.83 1.45 -12.10
C LYS A 75 2.39 2.73 -12.82
N VAL A 76 2.80 3.90 -12.32
CA VAL A 76 2.46 5.19 -12.94
C VAL A 76 3.06 5.29 -14.35
N MET A 77 4.32 4.88 -14.52
CA MET A 77 4.99 4.91 -15.82
C MET A 77 4.32 4.00 -16.86
N ALA A 78 3.80 2.83 -16.45
CA ALA A 78 3.06 1.96 -17.35
C ALA A 78 1.81 2.65 -17.92
N ILE A 79 1.03 3.34 -17.06
CA ILE A 79 -0.13 4.13 -17.49
C ILE A 79 0.29 5.29 -18.39
N THR A 80 1.35 6.01 -18.03
CA THR A 80 1.89 7.10 -18.87
C THR A 80 2.28 6.60 -20.27
N VAL A 81 2.88 5.41 -20.39
CA VAL A 81 3.22 4.83 -21.70
C VAL A 81 1.95 4.48 -22.48
N MET A 82 0.92 3.93 -21.82
CA MET A 82 -0.37 3.66 -22.46
C MET A 82 -1.04 4.94 -22.96
N ASP A 83 -1.05 6.01 -22.14
CA ASP A 83 -1.62 7.31 -22.50
C ASP A 83 -0.84 7.95 -23.68
N VAL A 84 0.49 7.89 -23.68
CA VAL A 84 1.31 8.32 -24.83
C VAL A 84 0.98 7.49 -26.07
N GLY A 85 0.84 6.17 -25.91
CA GLY A 85 0.41 5.28 -26.99
C GLY A 85 -0.94 5.67 -27.58
N TRP A 86 -1.89 6.09 -26.75
CA TRP A 86 -3.19 6.59 -27.17
C TRP A 86 -3.09 7.88 -28.00
N VAL A 87 -2.26 8.83 -27.56
CA VAL A 87 -2.01 10.10 -28.27
C VAL A 87 -1.37 9.84 -29.63
N VAL A 88 -0.34 8.99 -29.67
CA VAL A 88 0.34 8.59 -30.93
C VAL A 88 -0.64 7.84 -31.84
N GLY A 89 -1.43 6.92 -31.30
CA GLY A 89 -2.45 6.20 -32.04
C GLY A 89 -3.51 7.12 -32.64
N SER A 90 -3.92 8.16 -31.92
CA SER A 90 -4.84 9.20 -32.40
C SER A 90 -4.25 9.98 -33.59
N ALA A 91 -2.96 10.34 -33.52
CA ALA A 91 -2.28 11.00 -34.63
C ALA A 91 -2.18 10.07 -35.86
N ILE A 92 -1.80 8.80 -35.67
CA ILE A 92 -1.73 7.80 -36.74
C ILE A 92 -3.11 7.64 -37.40
N LEU A 93 -4.17 7.49 -36.62
CA LEU A 93 -5.55 7.38 -37.11
C LEU A 93 -5.94 8.57 -38.01
N LEU A 94 -5.60 9.79 -37.59
CA LEU A 94 -5.92 10.99 -38.37
C LEU A 94 -5.10 11.08 -39.67
N ILE A 95 -3.86 10.60 -39.68
CA ILE A 95 -3.01 10.59 -40.88
C ILE A 95 -3.48 9.54 -41.87
N THR A 96 -3.78 8.32 -41.41
CA THR A 96 -4.06 7.18 -42.29
C THR A 96 -5.54 7.06 -42.67
N ALA A 97 -6.45 7.43 -41.77
CA ALA A 97 -7.90 7.29 -41.93
C ALA A 97 -8.64 8.62 -41.82
N GLY A 98 -7.94 9.76 -41.89
CA GLY A 98 -8.55 11.09 -41.74
C GLY A 98 -9.63 11.41 -42.77
N ALA A 99 -9.64 10.78 -43.95
CA ALA A 99 -10.71 10.95 -44.93
C ALA A 99 -12.05 10.35 -44.47
N LEU A 100 -12.03 9.35 -43.59
CA LEU A 100 -13.21 8.66 -43.05
C LEU A 100 -13.83 9.38 -41.85
N VAL A 101 -13.13 10.41 -41.32
CA VAL A 101 -13.51 11.13 -40.10
C VAL A 101 -14.04 12.51 -40.49
N THR A 102 -15.18 12.91 -39.92
CA THR A 102 -15.76 14.24 -40.15
C THR A 102 -14.84 15.34 -39.60
N GLY A 103 -15.04 16.60 -40.03
CA GLY A 103 -14.31 17.74 -39.46
C GLY A 103 -14.47 17.85 -37.94
N THR A 104 -15.71 17.66 -37.44
CA THR A 104 -16.02 17.66 -36.01
C THR A 104 -15.37 16.49 -35.28
N GLY A 105 -15.42 15.30 -35.86
CA GLY A 105 -14.76 14.10 -35.33
C GLY A 105 -13.26 14.30 -35.15
N LYS A 106 -12.58 14.90 -36.14
CA LYS A 106 -11.16 15.25 -36.04
C LYS A 106 -10.88 16.20 -34.89
N ALA A 107 -11.69 17.25 -34.75
CA ALA A 107 -11.57 18.20 -33.66
C ALA A 107 -11.73 17.52 -32.29
N VAL A 108 -12.73 16.65 -32.14
CA VAL A 108 -12.94 15.88 -30.89
C VAL A 108 -11.76 14.95 -30.60
N ILE A 109 -11.25 14.20 -31.59
CA ILE A 109 -10.06 13.35 -31.43
C ILE A 109 -8.87 14.17 -30.94
N LEU A 110 -8.61 15.33 -31.56
CA LEU A 110 -7.49 16.20 -31.19
C LEU A 110 -7.63 16.76 -29.77
N VAL A 111 -8.85 17.18 -29.38
CA VAL A 111 -9.11 17.67 -28.02
C VAL A 111 -8.89 16.56 -27.00
N VAL A 112 -9.46 15.38 -27.23
CA VAL A 112 -9.26 14.20 -26.35
C VAL A 112 -7.78 13.86 -26.24
N ALA A 113 -7.05 13.80 -27.36
CA ALA A 113 -5.62 13.53 -27.36
C ALA A 113 -4.82 14.59 -26.58
N ALA A 114 -5.21 15.87 -26.67
CA ALA A 114 -4.58 16.93 -25.89
C ALA A 114 -4.78 16.76 -24.38
N PHE A 115 -5.99 16.41 -23.93
CA PHE A 115 -6.25 16.08 -22.51
C PHE A 115 -5.43 14.89 -22.03
N VAL A 116 -5.40 13.80 -22.81
CA VAL A 116 -4.61 12.60 -22.48
C VAL A 116 -3.12 12.93 -22.44
N ALA A 117 -2.61 13.77 -23.35
CA ALA A 117 -1.22 14.23 -23.32
C ALA A 117 -0.90 15.05 -22.05
N ILE A 118 -1.80 15.92 -21.61
CA ILE A 118 -1.66 16.65 -20.34
C ILE A 118 -1.61 15.68 -19.16
N PHE A 119 -2.48 14.66 -19.15
CA PHE A 119 -2.44 13.62 -18.11
C PHE A 119 -1.13 12.86 -18.11
N ALA A 120 -0.65 12.41 -19.27
CA ALA A 120 0.63 11.71 -19.40
C ALA A 120 1.80 12.57 -18.90
N ALA A 121 1.86 13.84 -19.27
CA ALA A 121 2.91 14.77 -18.83
C ALA A 121 2.88 15.00 -17.30
N GLY A 122 1.68 15.15 -16.73
CA GLY A 122 1.48 15.31 -15.29
C GLY A 122 1.81 14.05 -14.50
N GLN A 123 1.38 12.88 -14.98
CA GLN A 123 1.73 11.57 -14.42
C GLN A 123 3.23 11.34 -14.46
N TYR A 124 3.90 11.60 -15.60
CA TYR A 124 5.35 11.47 -15.73
C TYR A 124 6.09 12.35 -14.72
N SER A 125 5.70 13.62 -14.64
CA SER A 125 6.27 14.59 -13.70
C SER A 125 6.05 14.18 -12.25
N GLY A 126 4.87 13.65 -11.93
CA GLY A 126 4.56 13.09 -10.62
C GLY A 126 5.36 11.81 -10.31
N ALA A 127 5.50 10.90 -11.27
CA ALA A 127 6.19 9.64 -11.13
C ALA A 127 7.68 9.82 -10.80
N ARG A 128 8.31 10.87 -11.34
CA ARG A 128 9.70 11.24 -11.02
C ARG A 128 9.91 11.63 -9.56
N LYS A 129 8.85 12.06 -8.87
CA LYS A 129 8.88 12.47 -7.45
C LYS A 129 8.48 11.35 -6.50
N ILE A 130 7.98 10.20 -7.01
CA ILE A 130 7.60 9.07 -6.16
C ILE A 130 8.86 8.48 -5.52
N VAL A 131 8.93 8.60 -4.20
CA VAL A 131 9.92 7.94 -3.36
C VAL A 131 9.28 6.65 -2.80
N PRO A 132 10.01 5.52 -2.76
CA PRO A 132 9.53 4.32 -2.10
C PRO A 132 9.07 4.60 -0.66
N ALA A 133 8.03 3.91 -0.21
CA ALA A 133 7.64 3.96 1.20
C ALA A 133 8.81 3.49 2.06
N LEU A 134 9.07 4.20 3.16
CA LEU A 134 10.15 3.84 4.09
C LEU A 134 9.86 2.49 4.76
N SER A 135 8.59 2.24 5.08
CA SER A 135 8.12 0.94 5.55
C SER A 135 7.89 0.00 4.36
N GLN A 136 8.66 -1.08 4.33
CA GLN A 136 8.57 -2.11 3.31
C GLN A 136 7.78 -3.30 3.85
N ALA A 137 6.48 -3.31 3.57
CA ALA A 137 5.59 -4.40 3.98
C ALA A 137 5.34 -5.40 2.84
N SER A 138 5.27 -6.68 3.20
CA SER A 138 4.93 -7.77 2.30
C SER A 138 4.01 -8.77 3.02
N VAL A 139 3.07 -9.35 2.28
CA VAL A 139 2.16 -10.38 2.80
C VAL A 139 2.09 -11.48 1.74
N THR A 140 2.62 -12.64 2.09
CA THR A 140 2.63 -13.82 1.22
C THR A 140 1.77 -14.92 1.83
N SER A 141 1.34 -15.85 1.01
CA SER A 141 0.66 -17.05 1.51
C SER A 141 1.39 -18.27 1.00
N ARG A 142 1.71 -19.19 1.92
CA ARG A 142 2.42 -20.43 1.63
C ARG A 142 1.82 -21.55 2.47
N SER A 143 1.41 -22.63 1.84
CA SER A 143 0.90 -23.84 2.52
C SER A 143 -0.24 -23.57 3.52
N GLY A 144 -1.18 -22.68 3.17
CA GLY A 144 -2.31 -22.32 4.03
C GLY A 144 -1.97 -21.39 5.21
N LYS A 145 -0.72 -20.93 5.29
CA LYS A 145 -0.29 -19.86 6.20
C LYS A 145 -0.23 -18.52 5.48
N LEU A 146 -0.36 -17.46 6.26
CA LEU A 146 -0.05 -16.10 5.87
C LEU A 146 1.25 -15.70 6.57
N LEU A 147 2.24 -15.33 5.77
CA LEU A 147 3.52 -14.80 6.26
C LEU A 147 3.53 -13.32 5.93
N ALA A 148 3.54 -12.49 6.95
CA ALA A 148 3.61 -11.06 6.81
C ALA A 148 4.93 -10.55 7.37
N HIS A 149 5.60 -9.69 6.61
CA HIS A 149 6.87 -9.09 6.99
C HIS A 149 6.79 -7.59 6.76
N VAL A 150 7.25 -6.80 7.71
CA VAL A 150 7.51 -5.37 7.51
C VAL A 150 8.89 -5.02 8.04
N SER A 151 9.62 -4.20 7.31
CA SER A 151 10.87 -3.58 7.78
C SER A 151 10.83 -2.07 7.57
N ARG A 152 11.52 -1.36 8.46
CA ARG A 152 11.59 0.09 8.47
C ARG A 152 12.98 0.53 8.97
N PRO A 153 13.78 1.24 8.16
CA PRO A 153 14.95 1.95 8.65
C PRO A 153 14.53 2.96 9.71
N VAL A 154 15.35 3.24 10.72
CA VAL A 154 15.03 4.17 11.81
C VAL A 154 16.28 5.00 12.09
N HIS A 155 16.12 6.32 12.19
CA HIS A 155 17.22 7.22 12.59
C HIS A 155 17.37 7.24 14.12
N ALA A 156 17.66 6.08 14.69
CA ALA A 156 17.89 5.90 16.11
C ALA A 156 18.99 4.84 16.34
N PRO A 157 19.85 5.02 17.36
CA PRO A 157 20.80 4.01 17.81
C PRO A 157 20.09 2.70 18.20
N ARG A 158 20.77 1.56 18.04
CA ARG A 158 20.19 0.23 18.26
C ARG A 158 19.69 0.03 19.69
N ASP A 159 20.42 0.52 20.67
CA ASP A 159 20.08 0.45 22.09
C ASP A 159 18.79 1.21 22.40
N VAL A 160 18.60 2.39 21.80
CA VAL A 160 17.35 3.15 21.91
C VAL A 160 16.19 2.39 21.29
N VAL A 161 16.39 1.88 20.06
CA VAL A 161 15.37 1.08 19.37
C VAL A 161 15.00 -0.15 20.19
N TRP A 162 15.99 -0.88 20.71
CA TRP A 162 15.78 -2.07 21.52
C TRP A 162 15.01 -1.78 22.81
N ARG A 163 15.39 -0.71 23.53
CA ARG A 163 14.69 -0.28 24.74
C ARG A 163 13.23 0.08 24.46
N VAL A 164 12.98 0.80 23.37
CA VAL A 164 11.62 1.17 22.94
C VAL A 164 10.80 -0.07 22.56
N MET A 165 11.39 -1.04 21.85
CA MET A 165 10.72 -2.29 21.52
C MET A 165 10.38 -3.14 22.77
N ASN A 166 11.23 -3.11 23.80
CA ASN A 166 11.02 -3.85 25.05
C ASN A 166 10.05 -3.15 26.02
N ASP A 167 9.63 -1.93 25.74
CA ASP A 167 8.51 -1.32 26.46
C ASP A 167 7.19 -1.95 26.00
N HIS A 168 6.91 -3.12 26.58
CA HIS A 168 5.72 -3.91 26.26
C HIS A 168 4.41 -3.17 26.58
N PRO A 169 4.24 -2.49 27.73
CA PRO A 169 3.06 -1.65 27.97
C PRO A 169 2.88 -0.55 26.91
N GLY A 170 3.96 0.13 26.53
CA GLY A 170 3.92 1.18 25.51
C GLY A 170 3.65 0.67 24.09
N TYR A 171 3.52 -0.64 23.87
CA TYR A 171 3.09 -1.19 22.58
C TYR A 171 1.68 -0.70 22.19
N ALA A 172 0.81 -0.41 23.17
CA ALA A 172 -0.51 0.16 22.91
C ALA A 172 -0.44 1.56 22.29
N ASP A 173 0.65 2.31 22.48
CA ASP A 173 0.79 3.67 21.95
C ASP A 173 1.03 3.71 20.43
N VAL A 174 1.40 2.57 19.84
CA VAL A 174 1.82 2.47 18.43
C VAL A 174 0.99 1.49 17.62
N ALA A 175 0.12 0.71 18.27
CA ALA A 175 -0.72 -0.29 17.64
C ALA A 175 -2.20 0.08 17.80
N ASP A 176 -2.82 0.58 16.74
CA ASP A 176 -4.22 1.05 16.74
C ASP A 176 -5.26 -0.03 17.13
N ASN A 177 -4.88 -1.30 17.05
CA ASN A 177 -5.72 -2.42 17.45
C ASN A 177 -5.57 -2.78 18.94
N LEU A 178 -4.79 -2.03 19.71
CA LEU A 178 -4.55 -2.22 21.14
C LEU A 178 -4.99 -0.99 21.94
N SER A 179 -5.77 -1.21 22.98
CA SER A 179 -6.14 -0.19 23.97
C SER A 179 -5.23 -0.21 25.21
N LYS A 180 -4.65 -1.38 25.52
CA LYS A 180 -3.76 -1.60 26.66
C LYS A 180 -2.91 -2.85 26.43
N VAL A 181 -1.69 -2.84 26.97
CA VAL A 181 -0.86 -4.04 27.15
C VAL A 181 -0.39 -4.12 28.60
N GLU A 182 -0.50 -5.29 29.21
CA GLU A 182 -0.14 -5.53 30.60
C GLU A 182 0.76 -6.76 30.71
N VAL A 183 1.93 -6.61 31.33
CA VAL A 183 2.79 -7.76 31.67
C VAL A 183 2.20 -8.44 32.90
N VAL A 184 1.71 -9.66 32.73
CA VAL A 184 1.03 -10.39 33.81
C VAL A 184 1.99 -11.27 34.60
N ARG A 185 3.12 -11.67 34.00
CA ARG A 185 4.11 -12.54 34.64
C ARG A 185 5.46 -12.51 33.94
N GLY A 186 6.54 -12.47 34.73
CA GLY A 186 7.91 -12.73 34.27
C GLY A 186 8.56 -11.60 33.47
N ASP A 187 9.74 -11.89 32.92
CA ASP A 187 10.51 -11.08 31.99
C ASP A 187 11.19 -12.00 30.96
N GLY A 188 11.65 -11.44 29.83
CA GLY A 188 12.33 -12.22 28.78
C GLY A 188 11.59 -13.46 28.29
N ILE A 189 12.29 -14.59 28.14
CA ILE A 189 11.69 -15.88 27.76
C ILE A 189 10.67 -16.35 28.81
N GLY A 190 9.49 -16.74 28.34
CA GLY A 190 8.40 -17.22 29.19
C GLY A 190 7.56 -16.10 29.81
N MET A 191 7.95 -14.82 29.62
CA MET A 191 7.12 -13.69 30.01
C MET A 191 5.74 -13.79 29.37
N GLN A 192 4.71 -13.52 30.15
CA GLN A 192 3.35 -13.43 29.68
C GLN A 192 2.85 -12.00 29.71
N ARG A 193 2.17 -11.60 28.65
CA ARG A 193 1.46 -10.32 28.58
C ARG A 193 0.03 -10.53 28.11
N ARG A 194 -0.86 -9.64 28.56
CA ARG A 194 -2.24 -9.54 28.10
C ARG A 194 -2.40 -8.31 27.24
N CYS A 195 -2.93 -8.51 26.05
CA CYS A 195 -3.26 -7.45 25.10
C CYS A 195 -4.77 -7.22 25.16
N TYR A 196 -5.20 -5.96 25.13
CA TYR A 196 -6.60 -5.56 25.12
C TYR A 196 -6.89 -4.82 23.82
N GLY A 197 -7.98 -5.18 23.16
CA GLY A 197 -8.48 -4.46 21.99
C GLY A 197 -9.44 -3.33 22.38
N PRO A 198 -9.83 -2.50 21.40
CA PRO A 198 -10.65 -1.31 21.63
C PRO A 198 -12.11 -1.61 21.97
N LYS A 199 -12.61 -2.84 21.74
CA LYS A 199 -13.99 -3.25 22.04
C LYS A 199 -14.10 -4.11 23.31
N GLY A 200 -13.05 -4.13 24.13
CA GLY A 200 -12.98 -4.92 25.35
C GLY A 200 -12.54 -6.37 25.12
N GLU A 201 -12.23 -6.77 23.88
CA GLU A 201 -11.59 -8.05 23.62
C GLU A 201 -10.20 -8.10 24.25
N ASN A 202 -9.72 -9.29 24.60
CA ASN A 202 -8.37 -9.45 25.13
C ASN A 202 -7.81 -10.83 24.80
N TRP A 203 -6.50 -10.97 24.85
CA TRP A 203 -5.82 -12.25 24.64
C TRP A 203 -4.47 -12.28 25.36
N LEU A 204 -4.01 -13.50 25.68
CA LEU A 204 -2.71 -13.73 26.27
C LEU A 204 -1.66 -14.08 25.21
N GLU A 205 -0.44 -13.65 25.47
CA GLU A 205 0.73 -13.95 24.66
C GLU A 205 1.88 -14.40 25.57
N THR A 206 2.69 -15.35 25.11
CA THR A 206 3.91 -15.77 25.80
C THR A 206 5.12 -15.49 24.93
N CYS A 207 6.14 -14.88 25.52
CA CYS A 207 7.43 -14.70 24.89
C CYS A 207 8.13 -16.06 24.74
N ASP A 208 8.34 -16.49 23.51
CA ASP A 208 8.98 -17.77 23.17
C ASP A 208 10.36 -17.60 22.53
N ARG A 209 10.76 -16.36 22.27
CA ARG A 209 12.08 -15.97 21.79
C ARG A 209 12.51 -14.66 22.43
N TYR A 210 13.75 -14.59 22.90
CA TYR A 210 14.35 -13.40 23.50
C TYR A 210 15.86 -13.44 23.29
N GLU A 211 16.36 -12.49 22.51
CA GLU A 211 17.77 -12.29 22.19
C GLU A 211 18.06 -10.82 22.53
N ASP A 212 18.64 -10.58 23.70
CA ASP A 212 18.87 -9.23 24.20
C ASP A 212 19.66 -8.38 23.19
N GLY A 213 19.18 -7.16 22.96
CA GLY A 213 19.69 -6.23 21.95
C GLY A 213 19.35 -6.56 20.49
N HIS A 214 18.59 -7.63 20.21
CA HIS A 214 18.40 -8.15 18.85
C HIS A 214 16.97 -8.46 18.48
N ALA A 215 16.28 -9.34 19.22
CA ALA A 215 14.96 -9.81 18.83
C ALA A 215 14.14 -10.37 20.00
N PHE A 216 12.83 -10.29 19.91
CA PHE A 216 11.92 -11.09 20.73
C PHE A 216 10.73 -11.60 19.91
N GLY A 217 10.12 -12.68 20.36
CA GLY A 217 8.95 -13.29 19.72
C GLY A 217 7.86 -13.62 20.72
N PHE A 218 6.60 -13.51 20.29
CA PHE A 218 5.43 -13.84 21.07
C PHE A 218 4.54 -14.83 20.33
N ARG A 219 4.20 -15.91 21.02
CA ARG A 219 3.13 -16.82 20.62
C ARG A 219 1.83 -16.39 21.29
N VAL A 220 0.83 -16.11 20.48
CA VAL A 220 -0.52 -15.79 20.96
C VAL A 220 -1.25 -17.08 21.33
N HIS A 221 -1.96 -17.07 22.46
CA HIS A 221 -2.74 -18.22 22.96
C HIS A 221 -4.07 -18.35 22.21
N THR A 222 -4.01 -18.68 20.93
CA THR A 222 -5.18 -18.84 20.04
C THR A 222 -6.09 -20.03 20.38
N GLU A 223 -5.61 -20.91 21.25
CA GLU A 223 -6.28 -22.08 21.82
C GLU A 223 -7.23 -21.73 22.98
N ALA A 224 -7.12 -20.53 23.56
CA ALA A 224 -8.00 -20.10 24.64
C ALA A 224 -9.46 -19.96 24.17
N GLU A 225 -10.41 -20.35 25.03
CA GLU A 225 -11.84 -20.31 24.71
C GLU A 225 -12.36 -18.89 24.44
N ASP A 226 -11.76 -17.90 25.09
CA ASP A 226 -12.10 -16.47 24.98
C ASP A 226 -11.33 -15.75 23.86
N TYR A 227 -10.55 -16.47 23.04
CA TYR A 227 -9.78 -15.85 21.96
C TYR A 227 -10.71 -15.29 20.86
N PRO A 228 -10.70 -13.96 20.59
CA PRO A 228 -11.76 -13.28 19.84
C PRO A 228 -11.66 -13.43 18.31
N TYR A 229 -10.58 -14.01 17.79
CA TYR A 229 -10.26 -13.95 16.37
C TYR A 229 -10.19 -15.33 15.69
N PRO A 230 -10.44 -15.41 14.36
CA PRO A 230 -10.54 -16.68 13.63
C PRO A 230 -9.15 -17.24 13.23
N MET A 231 -8.18 -17.22 14.15
CA MET A 231 -6.82 -17.73 13.93
C MET A 231 -6.58 -18.97 14.79
N SER A 232 -5.95 -19.99 14.22
CA SER A 232 -5.56 -21.22 14.92
C SER A 232 -4.11 -21.19 15.37
N LYS A 233 -3.29 -20.33 14.77
CA LYS A 233 -1.94 -19.97 15.22
C LYS A 233 -1.67 -18.52 14.85
N LEU A 234 -1.03 -17.79 15.75
CA LEU A 234 -0.51 -16.46 15.51
C LEU A 234 0.81 -16.31 16.29
N HIS A 235 1.88 -16.02 15.56
CA HIS A 235 3.21 -15.79 16.11
C HIS A 235 3.78 -14.51 15.51
N GLY A 236 4.31 -13.63 16.36
CA GLY A 236 4.97 -12.39 15.94
C GLY A 236 6.40 -12.35 16.44
N VAL A 237 7.33 -11.88 15.61
CA VAL A 237 8.73 -11.66 15.95
C VAL A 237 9.10 -10.23 15.62
N TRP A 238 9.67 -9.53 16.58
CA TRP A 238 10.20 -8.18 16.44
C TRP A 238 11.72 -8.26 16.51
N SER A 239 12.40 -7.55 15.61
CA SER A 239 13.86 -7.54 15.56
C SER A 239 14.44 -6.18 15.19
N VAL A 240 15.69 -5.96 15.60
CA VAL A 240 16.48 -4.78 15.27
C VAL A 240 17.87 -5.19 14.82
N LYS A 241 18.38 -4.51 13.79
CA LYS A 241 19.78 -4.59 13.33
C LYS A 241 20.37 -3.20 13.20
N ALA A 242 21.65 -3.04 13.53
CA ALA A 242 22.35 -1.78 13.27
C ALA A 242 22.50 -1.55 11.76
N SER A 243 22.52 -0.29 11.33
CA SER A 243 22.81 0.14 9.96
C SER A 243 23.69 1.39 9.98
N GLU A 244 24.28 1.77 8.84
CA GLU A 244 25.21 2.91 8.74
C GLU A 244 24.62 4.23 9.27
N SER A 245 23.30 4.44 9.12
CA SER A 245 22.60 5.66 9.49
C SER A 245 21.67 5.49 10.69
N GLY A 246 21.82 4.42 11.48
CA GLY A 246 20.96 4.12 12.63
C GLY A 246 20.68 2.63 12.77
N SER A 247 19.41 2.24 12.65
CA SER A 247 18.98 0.86 12.79
C SER A 247 17.91 0.49 11.76
N VAL A 248 17.65 -0.81 11.61
CA VAL A 248 16.51 -1.35 10.86
C VAL A 248 15.66 -2.15 11.83
N PHE A 249 14.42 -1.73 12.00
CA PHE A 249 13.38 -2.42 12.74
C PHE A 249 12.60 -3.34 11.80
N ALA A 250 12.25 -4.54 12.25
CA ALA A 250 11.41 -5.45 11.48
C ALA A 250 10.41 -6.21 12.35
N ILE A 251 9.28 -6.55 11.75
CA ILE A 251 8.24 -7.42 12.31
C ILE A 251 7.95 -8.54 11.32
N ASP A 252 8.03 -9.78 11.79
CA ASP A 252 7.61 -10.98 11.09
C ASP A 252 6.39 -11.58 11.80
N ILE A 253 5.34 -11.91 11.05
CA ILE A 253 4.12 -12.50 11.59
C ILE A 253 3.75 -13.75 10.79
N ASP A 254 3.61 -14.89 11.48
CA ASP A 254 3.06 -16.13 10.94
C ASP A 254 1.63 -16.32 11.46
N ILE A 255 0.68 -16.42 10.53
CA ILE A 255 -0.75 -16.59 10.82
C ILE A 255 -1.27 -17.85 10.14
N THR A 256 -1.91 -18.71 10.91
CA THR A 256 -2.73 -19.81 10.37
C THR A 256 -4.21 -19.50 10.63
N PRO A 257 -5.02 -19.25 9.58
CA PRO A 257 -6.45 -19.03 9.74
C PRO A 257 -7.22 -20.32 10.10
N LYS A 258 -8.32 -20.19 10.85
CA LYS A 258 -9.29 -21.26 11.11
C LYS A 258 -10.17 -21.51 9.86
N GLY A 259 -10.77 -22.70 9.79
CA GLY A 259 -11.81 -23.04 8.79
C GLY A 259 -11.36 -23.97 7.65
N SER A 260 -12.24 -24.12 6.66
CA SER A 260 -12.03 -24.98 5.48
C SER A 260 -11.10 -24.34 4.45
N ALA A 261 -10.68 -25.10 3.44
CA ALA A 261 -9.77 -24.58 2.40
C ALA A 261 -10.33 -23.33 1.69
N LEU A 262 -11.65 -23.29 1.42
CA LEU A 262 -12.30 -22.16 0.77
C LEU A 262 -12.32 -20.91 1.67
N THR A 263 -12.68 -21.06 2.95
CA THR A 263 -12.72 -19.91 3.87
C THR A 263 -11.31 -19.37 4.13
N ARG A 264 -10.30 -20.25 4.20
CA ARG A 264 -8.90 -19.83 4.29
C ARG A 264 -8.45 -19.07 3.04
N ALA A 265 -8.85 -19.51 1.85
CA ALA A 265 -8.52 -18.82 0.60
C ALA A 265 -9.14 -17.40 0.54
N LEU A 266 -10.43 -17.28 0.87
CA LEU A 266 -11.12 -15.98 0.93
C LEU A 266 -10.50 -15.06 1.99
N PHE A 267 -10.23 -15.58 3.18
CA PHE A 267 -9.53 -14.83 4.24
C PHE A 267 -8.16 -14.36 3.77
N THR A 268 -7.39 -15.24 3.11
CA THR A 268 -6.05 -14.92 2.60
C THR A 268 -6.09 -13.77 1.58
N MET A 269 -7.06 -13.76 0.67
CA MET A 269 -7.21 -12.66 -0.30
C MET A 269 -7.54 -11.33 0.40
N ALA A 270 -8.53 -11.34 1.30
CA ALA A 270 -8.94 -10.15 2.04
C ALA A 270 -7.82 -9.64 2.97
N ALA A 271 -7.13 -10.55 3.65
CA ALA A 271 -6.02 -10.25 4.56
C ALA A 271 -4.86 -9.62 3.80
N LYS A 272 -4.46 -10.14 2.63
CA LYS A 272 -3.38 -9.54 1.83
C LYS A 272 -3.61 -8.06 1.52
N GLN A 273 -4.84 -7.68 1.19
CA GLN A 273 -5.18 -6.29 0.87
C GLN A 273 -5.14 -5.37 2.12
N LYS A 274 -5.60 -5.86 3.27
CA LYS A 274 -5.71 -5.04 4.50
C LYS A 274 -4.47 -5.06 5.39
N PHE A 275 -3.77 -6.19 5.48
CA PHE A 275 -2.65 -6.38 6.40
C PHE A 275 -1.43 -5.55 5.99
N LYS A 276 -1.16 -5.44 4.69
CA LYS A 276 0.03 -4.72 4.22
C LYS A 276 0.01 -3.24 4.65
N PRO A 277 -1.08 -2.47 4.46
CA PRO A 277 -1.19 -1.13 5.03
C PRO A 277 -1.05 -1.10 6.56
N VAL A 278 -1.76 -1.97 7.28
CA VAL A 278 -1.75 -2.03 8.76
C VAL A 278 -0.34 -2.25 9.30
N LEU A 279 0.43 -3.16 8.70
CA LEU A 279 1.81 -3.41 9.11
C LEU A 279 2.74 -2.23 8.82
N ALA A 280 2.53 -1.56 7.69
CA ALA A 280 3.29 -0.35 7.38
C ALA A 280 2.95 0.79 8.36
N ASP A 281 1.68 0.97 8.73
CA ASP A 281 1.28 1.95 9.74
C ASP A 281 1.88 1.63 11.12
N LEU A 282 1.82 0.36 11.53
CA LEU A 282 2.44 -0.10 12.76
C LEU A 282 3.95 0.16 12.78
N ALA A 283 4.65 -0.16 11.69
CA ALA A 283 6.08 0.08 11.58
C ALA A 283 6.43 1.59 11.54
N ASP A 284 5.60 2.40 10.88
CA ASP A 284 5.76 3.86 10.86
C ASP A 284 5.55 4.47 12.26
N ALA A 285 4.55 4.00 13.01
CA ALA A 285 4.28 4.44 14.38
C ALA A 285 5.42 4.05 15.35
N TRP A 286 5.91 2.81 15.26
CA TRP A 286 7.10 2.37 15.98
C TRP A 286 8.31 3.24 15.67
N ALA A 287 8.62 3.45 14.39
CA ALA A 287 9.75 4.28 13.98
C ALA A 287 9.62 5.73 14.49
N ALA A 288 8.42 6.32 14.41
CA ALA A 288 8.18 7.67 14.92
C ALA A 288 8.43 7.78 16.44
N ARG A 289 8.04 6.74 17.20
CA ARG A 289 8.33 6.64 18.62
C ARG A 289 9.82 6.49 18.89
N MET A 290 10.50 5.55 18.23
CA MET A 290 11.95 5.32 18.38
C MET A 290 12.77 6.57 18.07
N GLU A 291 12.46 7.28 16.99
CA GLU A 291 13.15 8.51 16.60
C GLU A 291 12.85 9.67 17.54
N ARG A 292 11.66 9.71 18.16
CA ARG A 292 11.35 10.69 19.21
C ARG A 292 12.19 10.48 20.46
N GLU A 293 12.27 9.24 20.94
CA GLU A 293 13.08 8.90 22.13
C GLU A 293 14.57 9.17 21.88
N ALA A 294 15.08 8.83 20.69
CA ALA A 294 16.47 9.12 20.32
C ALA A 294 16.79 10.62 20.29
N ARG A 295 15.82 11.48 19.98
CA ARG A 295 15.99 12.94 20.03
C ARG A 295 15.89 13.52 21.45
N ALA A 296 15.19 12.82 22.35
CA ALA A 296 15.01 13.25 23.73
C ALA A 296 16.23 12.92 24.60
N GLU A 297 17.04 11.93 24.22
CA GLU A 297 18.25 11.60 24.95
C GLU A 297 19.38 12.61 24.69
N PRO A 298 20.03 13.13 25.75
CA PRO A 298 21.21 13.95 25.59
C PRO A 298 22.31 13.13 24.93
N ALA A 299 22.98 13.69 23.92
CA ALA A 299 24.10 13.05 23.24
C ALA A 299 25.09 12.51 24.30
N PRO A 300 25.60 11.27 24.16
CA PRO A 300 26.51 10.72 25.12
C PRO A 300 27.68 11.68 25.29
N SER A 301 27.82 12.22 26.52
CA SER A 301 28.87 13.15 26.88
C SER A 301 30.20 12.50 26.55
N GLY A 302 30.85 13.01 25.49
CA GLY A 302 32.13 12.48 25.03
C GLY A 302 33.09 12.39 26.21
N THR A 303 33.65 11.20 26.37
CA THR A 303 34.72 10.89 27.31
C THR A 303 35.77 12.00 27.24
N ARG A 304 35.77 12.88 28.24
CA ARG A 304 36.91 13.76 28.54
C ARG A 304 38.08 12.83 28.81
N GLY A 305 38.94 12.64 27.82
CA GLY A 305 40.22 11.98 28.00
C GLY A 305 40.97 12.66 29.12
N LYS A 306 41.05 12.00 30.28
CA LYS A 306 42.11 12.27 31.25
C LYS A 306 43.41 11.88 30.57
N LYS A 307 44.14 12.87 30.07
CA LYS A 307 45.59 12.75 29.96
C LYS A 307 46.12 12.76 31.39
N SER A 308 46.61 11.62 31.84
CA SER A 308 47.57 11.50 32.94
C SER A 308 48.87 11.01 32.34
#